data_AF-E2SSC5-F1
#
_entry.id   AF-E2SSC5-F1
#
_cell.length_a   1.000
_cell.length_b   1.000
_cell.length_c   1.000
_cell.angle_alpha   90.00
_cell.angle_beta   90.00
_cell.angle_gamma   90.00
#
_symmetry.space_group_name_H-M   'P 1'
#
loop_
_entity.id
_entity.type
_entity.pdbx_description
1 polymer ?
#
loop_
_entity_poly.entity_id
_entity_poly.type
_entity_poly.pdbx_seq_one_letter_code
_entity_poly.pdbx_strand_id
1 'polypeptide(L)'
;MRNEEGEVESKRSLMKRIYIYLPEINAIVKRKGFEKLNDFEQLCFLFKNNDEDGILKTEERLVKKVMEKYRKFQDAEDLWSIAMATQIQEQREKNAILDSFEDGVEQGIKQGIEQGIEQGIEQGIEQGIELGIKQGQNEGERKLLNRQMVNKYHEDCSTWLCSLTTEQLDLVSNLLFTCDTLQELKNQLIDNK
;
A
#
# COMPACT_ATOMS: atom_id res chain seq x y z
N MET A 1 -25.56 -13.67 -20.78
CA MET A 1 -24.30 -14.42 -20.57
C MET A 1 -24.15 -14.65 -19.08
N ARG A 2 -23.57 -15.78 -18.68
CA ARG A 2 -23.18 -16.01 -17.29
C ARG A 2 -21.66 -16.16 -17.22
N ASN A 3 -21.04 -15.72 -16.12
CA ASN A 3 -19.60 -15.90 -15.87
C ASN A 3 -19.28 -17.34 -15.39
N GLU A 4 -18.02 -17.61 -15.07
CA GLU A 4 -17.52 -18.91 -14.60
C GLU A 4 -18.20 -19.34 -13.28
N GLU A 5 -18.62 -18.37 -12.47
CA GLU A 5 -19.34 -18.54 -11.20
C GLU A 5 -20.86 -18.72 -11.39
N GLY A 6 -21.35 -18.57 -12.61
CA GLY A 6 -22.76 -18.73 -12.95
C GLY A 6 -23.63 -17.50 -12.71
N GLU A 7 -23.06 -16.33 -12.42
CA GLU A 7 -23.77 -15.05 -12.27
C GLU A 7 -24.14 -14.44 -13.63
N VAL A 8 -25.24 -13.68 -13.71
CA VAL A 8 -25.70 -13.09 -14.98
C VAL A 8 -24.94 -11.80 -15.30
N GLU A 9 -23.98 -11.87 -16.22
CA GLU A 9 -23.23 -10.71 -16.72
C GLU A 9 -24.09 -9.78 -17.59
N SER A 10 -24.98 -10.36 -18.42
CA SER A 10 -25.82 -9.57 -19.33
C SER A 10 -27.14 -10.25 -19.66
N LYS A 11 -28.24 -9.50 -19.51
CA LYS A 11 -29.61 -9.93 -19.78
C LYS A 11 -29.93 -10.06 -21.27
N ARG A 12 -29.15 -9.43 -22.17
CA ARG A 12 -29.38 -9.42 -23.64
C ARG A 12 -28.15 -9.91 -24.41
N SER A 13 -27.55 -11.00 -23.96
CA SER A 13 -26.39 -11.55 -24.65
C SER A 13 -26.79 -12.25 -25.94
N LEU A 14 -26.08 -11.92 -27.03
CA LEU A 14 -26.19 -12.57 -28.33
C LEU A 14 -25.47 -13.93 -28.36
N MET A 15 -24.72 -14.28 -27.32
CA MET A 15 -23.97 -15.54 -27.21
C MET A 15 -24.39 -16.37 -26.00
N LYS A 16 -24.39 -17.70 -26.18
CA LYS A 16 -24.59 -18.68 -25.11
C LYS A 16 -23.25 -19.34 -24.79
N ARG A 17 -22.74 -19.09 -23.58
CA ARG A 17 -21.56 -19.78 -23.04
C ARG A 17 -22.02 -20.92 -22.14
N ILE A 18 -21.37 -22.08 -22.25
CA ILE A 18 -21.63 -23.26 -21.41
C ILE A 18 -20.32 -23.64 -20.75
N TYR A 19 -20.30 -23.66 -19.42
CA TYR A 19 -19.16 -24.13 -18.65
C TYR A 19 -19.34 -25.60 -18.33
N ILE A 20 -18.33 -26.40 -18.64
CA ILE A 20 -18.30 -27.84 -18.36
C ILE A 20 -17.20 -28.07 -17.32
N TYR A 21 -17.61 -28.40 -16.10
CA TYR A 21 -16.67 -28.67 -15.02
C TYR A 21 -16.23 -30.14 -15.06
N LEU A 22 -14.91 -30.38 -15.08
CA LEU A 22 -14.31 -31.73 -15.13
C LEU A 22 -13.49 -32.01 -13.85
N PRO A 23 -14.12 -32.14 -12.66
CA PRO A 23 -13.41 -32.22 -11.39
C PRO A 23 -12.61 -33.53 -11.26
N GLU A 24 -13.22 -34.66 -11.65
CA GLU A 24 -12.71 -36.00 -11.35
C GLU A 24 -11.66 -36.53 -12.35
N ILE A 25 -11.50 -35.89 -13.51
CA ILE A 25 -10.73 -36.48 -14.60
C ILE A 25 -9.27 -36.72 -14.24
N ASN A 26 -8.64 -35.79 -13.50
CA ASN A 26 -7.26 -35.92 -13.05
C ASN A 26 -7.11 -37.06 -12.01
N ALA A 27 -8.12 -37.28 -11.16
CA ALA A 27 -8.13 -38.39 -10.20
C ALA A 27 -8.33 -39.74 -10.91
N ILE A 28 -9.12 -39.79 -11.98
CA ILE A 28 -9.29 -40.98 -12.81
C ILE A 28 -7.96 -41.35 -13.48
N VAL A 29 -7.25 -40.37 -14.07
CA VAL A 29 -5.94 -40.61 -14.69
C VAL A 29 -4.92 -41.12 -13.68
N LYS A 30 -4.86 -40.55 -12.46
CA LYS A 30 -3.96 -41.04 -11.40
C LYS A 30 -4.22 -42.49 -11.00
N ARG A 31 -5.48 -42.95 -11.04
CA ARG A 31 -5.85 -44.32 -10.68
C ARG A 31 -5.62 -45.34 -11.79
N LYS A 32 -5.92 -44.97 -13.04
CA LYS A 32 -5.90 -45.90 -14.18
C LYS A 32 -4.61 -45.83 -15.00
N GLY A 33 -3.95 -44.67 -15.02
CA GLY A 33 -2.95 -44.31 -16.03
C GLY A 33 -3.62 -43.87 -17.35
N PHE A 34 -2.98 -42.95 -18.07
CA PHE A 34 -3.53 -42.34 -19.30
C PHE A 34 -3.84 -43.38 -20.39
N GLU A 35 -2.93 -44.33 -20.62
CA GLU A 35 -3.08 -45.37 -21.65
C GLU A 35 -4.29 -46.30 -21.44
N LYS A 36 -4.81 -46.39 -20.22
CA LYS A 36 -5.95 -47.25 -19.87
C LYS A 36 -7.28 -46.50 -19.83
N LEU A 37 -7.28 -45.21 -20.18
CA LEU A 37 -8.49 -44.41 -20.27
C LEU A 37 -9.28 -44.79 -21.54
N ASN A 38 -10.60 -44.79 -21.42
CA ASN A 38 -11.43 -44.93 -22.61
C ASN A 38 -11.42 -43.65 -23.48
N ASP A 39 -11.90 -43.78 -24.71
CA ASP A 39 -12.02 -42.71 -25.73
C ASP A 39 -12.63 -41.40 -25.16
N PHE A 40 -13.63 -41.48 -24.29
CA PHE A 40 -14.27 -40.30 -23.67
C PHE A 40 -13.46 -39.71 -22.53
N GLU A 41 -12.89 -40.55 -21.66
CA GLU A 41 -12.01 -40.13 -20.57
C GLU A 41 -10.74 -39.44 -21.13
N GLN A 42 -10.14 -39.98 -22.19
CA GLN A 42 -9.02 -39.34 -22.88
C GLN A 42 -9.43 -37.97 -23.43
N LEU A 43 -10.58 -37.86 -24.10
CA LEU A 43 -11.09 -36.58 -24.60
C LEU A 43 -11.28 -35.55 -23.47
N CYS A 44 -11.94 -35.92 -22.37
CA CYS A 44 -12.13 -35.04 -21.23
C CYS A 44 -10.79 -34.61 -20.60
N PHE A 45 -9.82 -35.52 -20.50
CA PHE A 45 -8.51 -35.20 -19.94
C PHE A 45 -7.76 -34.22 -20.84
N LEU A 46 -7.78 -34.45 -22.15
CA LEU A 46 -7.16 -33.59 -23.15
C LEU A 46 -7.82 -32.21 -23.15
N PHE A 47 -9.15 -32.10 -23.06
CA PHE A 47 -9.81 -30.80 -22.95
C PHE A 47 -9.45 -30.02 -21.68
N LYS A 48 -9.16 -30.72 -20.57
CA LYS A 48 -8.83 -30.06 -19.30
C LYS A 48 -7.36 -29.62 -19.23
N ASN A 49 -6.43 -30.48 -19.64
CA ASN A 49 -5.00 -30.26 -19.39
C ASN A 49 -4.23 -29.98 -20.69
N ASN A 50 -4.57 -30.66 -21.80
CA ASN A 50 -3.92 -30.60 -23.12
C ASN A 50 -2.39 -30.36 -23.11
N ASP A 51 -1.67 -30.94 -22.15
CA ASP A 51 -0.24 -30.70 -22.02
C ASP A 51 0.48 -31.15 -23.31
N GLU A 52 1.46 -30.36 -23.76
CA GLU A 52 2.31 -30.65 -24.93
C GLU A 52 1.56 -30.96 -26.25
N ASP A 53 0.42 -30.31 -26.48
CA ASP A 53 -0.41 -30.51 -27.68
C ASP A 53 -0.89 -31.95 -27.87
N GLY A 54 -1.13 -32.67 -26.76
CA GLY A 54 -1.59 -34.07 -26.78
C GLY A 54 -2.82 -34.32 -27.66
N ILE A 55 -3.74 -33.35 -27.76
CA ILE A 55 -4.94 -33.46 -28.61
C ILE A 55 -4.60 -33.58 -30.11
N LEU A 56 -3.49 -32.99 -30.56
CA LEU A 56 -3.04 -33.07 -31.95
C LEU A 56 -2.39 -34.41 -32.28
N LYS A 57 -1.79 -35.04 -31.26
CA LYS A 57 -1.06 -36.31 -31.37
C LYS A 57 -1.94 -37.53 -31.13
N THR A 58 -3.10 -37.34 -30.49
CA THR A 58 -4.00 -38.43 -30.08
C THR A 58 -4.80 -38.95 -31.27
N GLU A 59 -4.75 -40.26 -31.47
CA GLU A 59 -5.39 -40.94 -32.59
C GLU A 59 -6.78 -41.53 -32.26
N GLU A 60 -7.27 -41.30 -31.05
CA GLU A 60 -8.57 -41.76 -30.57
C GLU A 60 -9.74 -41.22 -31.39
N ARG A 61 -10.78 -42.03 -31.50
CA ARG A 61 -11.91 -41.79 -32.41
C ARG A 61 -12.68 -40.52 -32.07
N LEU A 62 -12.94 -40.22 -30.79
CA LEU A 62 -13.64 -39.01 -30.39
C LEU A 62 -12.79 -37.76 -30.61
N VAL A 63 -11.49 -37.83 -30.30
CA VAL A 63 -10.55 -36.73 -30.56
C VAL A 63 -10.49 -36.42 -32.05
N LYS A 64 -10.37 -37.45 -32.91
CA LYS A 64 -10.41 -37.28 -34.37
C LYS A 64 -11.70 -36.60 -34.84
N LYS A 65 -12.87 -36.99 -34.32
CA LYS A 65 -14.15 -36.35 -34.66
C LYS A 65 -14.23 -34.89 -34.21
N VAL A 66 -13.72 -34.57 -33.02
CA VAL A 66 -13.65 -33.19 -32.52
C VAL A 66 -12.74 -32.36 -33.42
N MET A 67 -11.55 -32.86 -33.76
CA MET A 67 -10.60 -32.18 -34.62
C MET A 67 -11.13 -31.97 -36.04
N GLU A 68 -11.88 -32.94 -36.58
CA GLU A 68 -12.57 -32.77 -37.87
C GLU A 68 -13.58 -31.62 -37.82
N LYS A 69 -14.36 -31.53 -36.74
CA LYS A 69 -15.31 -30.42 -36.52
C LYS A 69 -14.60 -29.09 -36.32
N TYR A 70 -13.50 -29.08 -35.58
CA TYR A 70 -12.67 -27.89 -35.37
C TYR A 70 -12.11 -27.37 -36.70
N ARG A 71 -11.57 -28.23 -37.56
CA ARG A 71 -11.08 -27.84 -38.90
C ARG A 71 -12.19 -27.26 -39.76
N LYS A 72 -13.35 -27.93 -39.81
CA LYS A 72 -14.53 -27.40 -40.52
C LYS A 72 -15.01 -26.04 -40.00
N PHE A 73 -14.86 -25.80 -38.70
CA PHE A 73 -15.15 -24.51 -38.09
C PHE A 73 -14.13 -23.45 -38.49
N GLN A 74 -12.85 -23.81 -38.53
CA GLN A 74 -11.76 -22.92 -38.95
C GLN A 74 -11.86 -22.55 -40.43
N ASP A 75 -12.29 -23.48 -41.29
CA ASP A 75 -12.52 -23.23 -42.72
C ASP A 75 -13.73 -22.31 -42.97
N ALA A 76 -14.62 -22.15 -41.98
CA ALA A 76 -15.76 -21.24 -42.05
C ALA A 76 -15.36 -19.83 -41.58
N GLU A 77 -14.85 -19.01 -42.49
CA GLU A 77 -14.27 -17.67 -42.25
C GLU A 77 -15.17 -16.75 -41.39
N ASP A 78 -16.47 -16.69 -41.67
CA ASP A 78 -17.42 -15.86 -40.91
C ASP A 78 -17.54 -16.31 -39.45
N LEU A 79 -17.58 -17.62 -39.20
CA LEU A 79 -17.71 -18.15 -37.84
C LEU A 79 -16.39 -18.04 -37.07
N TRP A 80 -15.28 -18.29 -37.76
CA TRP A 80 -13.95 -18.21 -37.18
C TRP A 80 -13.59 -16.76 -36.79
N SER A 81 -13.92 -15.79 -37.65
CA SER A 81 -13.70 -14.36 -37.36
C SER A 81 -14.53 -13.87 -36.16
N ILE A 82 -15.80 -14.27 -36.05
CA ILE A 82 -16.66 -13.95 -34.90
C ILE A 82 -16.09 -14.54 -33.59
N ALA A 83 -15.63 -15.80 -33.63
CA ALA A 83 -15.01 -16.44 -32.47
C ALA A 83 -13.69 -15.78 -32.07
N MET A 84 -12.84 -15.44 -33.05
CA MET A 84 -11.58 -14.75 -32.81
C MET A 84 -11.82 -13.35 -32.21
N ALA A 85 -12.76 -12.57 -32.75
CA ALA A 85 -13.12 -11.27 -32.22
C ALA A 85 -13.64 -11.37 -30.76
N THR A 86 -14.40 -12.42 -30.45
CA THR A 86 -14.90 -12.70 -29.10
C THR A 86 -13.75 -13.02 -28.14
N GLN A 87 -12.83 -13.90 -28.53
CA GLN A 87 -11.68 -14.26 -27.72
C GLN A 87 -10.77 -13.06 -27.45
N ILE A 88 -10.53 -12.23 -28.48
CA ILE A 88 -9.76 -11.00 -28.33
C ILE A 88 -10.44 -10.04 -27.34
N GLN A 89 -11.76 -9.90 -27.41
CA GLN A 89 -12.52 -9.06 -26.49
C GLN A 89 -12.40 -9.55 -25.03
N GLU A 90 -12.55 -10.86 -24.80
CA GLU A 90 -12.38 -11.46 -23.46
C GLU A 90 -10.96 -11.24 -22.91
N GLN A 91 -9.93 -11.35 -23.75
CA GLN A 91 -8.54 -11.09 -23.35
C GLN A 91 -8.31 -9.61 -23.04
N ARG A 92 -8.90 -8.70 -23.83
CA ARG A 92 -8.83 -7.26 -23.57
C ARG A 92 -9.47 -6.88 -22.25
N GLU A 93 -10.62 -7.47 -21.93
CA GLU A 93 -11.29 -7.23 -20.64
C GLU A 93 -10.45 -7.71 -19.46
N LYS A 94 -9.83 -8.89 -19.57
CA LYS A 94 -8.91 -9.40 -18.54
C LYS A 94 -7.69 -8.50 -18.36
N ASN A 95 -7.07 -8.07 -19.45
CA ASN A 95 -5.88 -7.21 -19.40
C ASN A 95 -6.24 -5.81 -18.89
N ALA A 96 -7.35 -5.23 -19.32
CA ALA A 96 -7.79 -3.92 -18.84
C ALA A 96 -8.03 -3.91 -17.32
N ILE A 97 -8.56 -4.99 -16.75
CA ILE A 97 -8.72 -5.14 -15.30
C ILE A 97 -7.35 -5.18 -14.61
N LEU A 98 -6.41 -5.97 -15.13
CA LEU A 98 -5.04 -6.06 -14.60
C LEU A 98 -4.33 -4.70 -14.65
N ASP A 99 -4.33 -4.05 -15.81
CA ASP A 99 -3.69 -2.75 -16.02
C ASP A 99 -4.29 -1.70 -15.06
N SER A 100 -5.62 -1.65 -14.93
CA SER A 100 -6.28 -0.71 -14.03
C SER A 100 -5.95 -0.93 -12.55
N PHE A 101 -5.70 -2.19 -12.16
CA PHE A 101 -5.29 -2.52 -10.80
C PHE A 101 -3.84 -2.09 -10.54
N GLU A 102 -2.93 -2.37 -11.47
CA GLU A 102 -1.53 -1.94 -11.39
C GLU A 102 -1.42 -0.42 -11.32
N ASP A 103 -2.10 0.31 -12.21
CA ASP A 103 -2.17 1.78 -12.20
C ASP A 103 -2.70 2.32 -10.87
N GLY A 104 -3.75 1.69 -10.33
CA GLY A 104 -4.34 2.09 -9.05
C GLY A 104 -3.38 1.92 -7.88
N VAL A 105 -2.62 0.83 -7.85
CA VAL A 105 -1.59 0.58 -6.82
C VAL A 105 -0.46 1.59 -6.94
N GLU A 106 0.05 1.83 -8.15
CA GLU A 106 1.14 2.79 -8.37
C GLU A 106 0.74 4.21 -7.94
N GLN A 107 -0.45 4.66 -8.34
CA GLN A 107 -0.97 5.97 -7.94
C GLN A 107 -1.16 6.07 -6.42
N GLY A 108 -1.70 5.03 -5.78
CA GLY A 108 -1.89 5.00 -4.34
C GLY A 108 -0.58 5.10 -3.56
N ILE A 109 0.46 4.37 -3.98
CA ILE A 109 1.80 4.43 -3.37
C ILE A 109 2.40 5.82 -3.55
N LYS A 110 2.35 6.37 -4.76
CA LYS A 110 2.93 7.68 -5.06
C LYS A 110 2.29 8.78 -4.21
N GLN A 111 0.95 8.82 -4.17
CA GLN A 111 0.21 9.79 -3.35
C GLN A 111 0.50 9.63 -1.86
N GLY A 112 0.56 8.39 -1.36
CA GLY A 112 0.86 8.12 0.05
C GLY A 112 2.26 8.59 0.46
N ILE A 113 3.28 8.38 -0.39
CA ILE A 113 4.64 8.84 -0.13
C ILE A 113 4.71 10.36 -0.16
N GLU A 114 4.12 10.99 -1.19
CA GLU A 114 4.16 12.45 -1.35
C GLU A 114 3.50 13.15 -0.16
N GLN A 115 2.29 12.72 0.24
CA GLN A 115 1.60 13.27 1.40
C GLN A 115 2.34 13.00 2.71
N GLY A 116 2.89 11.80 2.88
CA GLY A 116 3.62 11.43 4.09
C GLY A 116 4.90 12.23 4.29
N ILE A 117 5.65 12.48 3.20
CA ILE A 117 6.87 13.30 3.23
C ILE A 117 6.51 14.76 3.47
N GLU A 118 5.53 15.30 2.77
CA GLU A 118 5.12 16.70 2.90
C GLU A 118 4.68 17.00 4.34
N GLN A 119 3.75 16.22 4.89
CA GLN A 119 3.27 16.38 6.26
C GLN A 119 4.38 16.16 7.29
N GLY A 120 5.23 15.15 7.09
CA GLY A 120 6.32 14.83 8.02
C GLY A 120 7.38 15.93 8.08
N ILE A 121 7.74 16.51 6.93
CA ILE A 121 8.70 17.61 6.85
C ILE A 121 8.10 18.89 7.45
N GLU A 122 6.86 19.23 7.08
CA GLU A 122 6.19 20.44 7.56
C GLU A 122 6.08 20.43 9.09
N GLN A 123 5.54 19.35 9.67
CA GLN A 123 5.41 19.21 11.12
C GLN A 123 6.77 19.16 11.82
N GLY A 124 7.74 18.44 11.25
CA GLY A 124 9.08 18.32 11.83
C GLY A 124 9.84 19.65 11.87
N ILE A 125 9.74 20.45 10.80
CA ILE A 125 10.36 21.77 10.72
C ILE A 125 9.66 22.75 11.68
N GLU A 126 8.33 22.79 11.67
CA GLU A 126 7.56 23.70 12.52
C GLU A 126 7.87 23.47 14.01
N GLN A 127 7.77 22.21 14.47
CA GLN A 127 8.08 21.85 15.85
C GLN A 127 9.55 22.10 16.19
N GLY A 128 10.47 21.78 15.28
CA GLY A 128 11.91 21.97 15.48
C GLY A 128 12.28 23.45 15.62
N ILE A 129 11.72 24.33 14.79
CA ILE A 129 11.93 25.78 14.85
C ILE A 129 11.32 26.34 16.13
N GLU A 130 10.08 25.99 16.46
CA GLU A 130 9.41 26.51 17.66
C GLU A 130 10.18 26.16 18.94
N LEU A 131 10.57 24.89 19.10
CA LEU A 131 11.38 24.43 20.22
C LEU A 131 12.75 25.13 20.27
N GLY A 132 13.41 25.24 19.13
CA GLY A 132 14.72 25.90 19.03
C GLY A 132 14.67 27.38 19.42
N ILE A 133 13.65 28.12 18.95
CA ILE A 133 13.46 29.53 19.30
C ILE A 133 13.19 29.67 20.80
N LYS A 134 12.27 28.87 21.36
CA LYS A 134 11.90 28.94 22.78
C LYS A 134 13.09 28.61 23.69
N GLN A 135 13.87 27.57 23.35
CA GLN A 135 15.07 27.23 24.10
C GLN A 135 16.13 28.35 24.00
N GLY A 136 16.34 28.90 22.80
CA GLY A 136 17.29 29.99 22.59
C GLY A 136 16.93 31.26 23.36
N GLN A 137 15.65 31.62 23.43
CA GLN A 137 15.17 32.75 24.23
C GLN A 137 15.44 32.54 25.73
N ASN A 138 15.10 31.37 26.27
CA ASN A 138 15.32 31.03 27.68
C ASN A 138 16.81 31.04 28.04
N GLU A 139 17.68 30.50 27.18
CA GLU A 139 19.13 30.55 27.41
C GLU A 139 19.68 31.98 27.32
N GLY A 140 19.16 32.79 26.41
CA GLY A 140 19.51 34.19 26.27
C GLY A 140 19.15 35.01 27.51
N GLU A 141 17.94 34.81 28.03
CA GLU A 141 17.46 35.44 29.27
C GLU A 141 18.34 35.08 30.47
N ARG A 142 18.65 33.79 30.66
CA ARG A 142 19.55 33.34 31.74
C ARG A 142 20.94 33.98 31.65
N LYS A 143 21.51 34.07 30.45
CA LYS A 143 22.82 34.72 30.22
C LYS A 143 22.77 36.21 30.56
N LEU A 144 21.68 36.89 30.19
CA LEU A 144 21.49 38.31 30.48
C LEU A 144 21.34 38.56 31.98
N LEU A 145 20.48 37.80 32.67
CA LEU A 145 20.29 37.88 34.11
C LEU A 145 21.59 37.61 34.86
N ASN A 146 22.35 36.59 34.43
CA ASN A 146 23.65 36.30 35.05
C ASN A 146 24.61 37.49 34.94
N ARG A 147 24.67 38.13 33.76
CA ARG A 147 25.52 39.31 33.57
C ARG A 147 25.10 40.47 34.46
N GLN A 148 23.80 40.67 34.65
CA GLN A 148 23.28 41.71 35.56
C GLN A 148 23.60 41.39 37.02
N MET A 149 23.47 40.13 37.44
CA MET A 149 23.82 39.68 38.79
C MET A 149 25.31 39.81 39.10
N VAL A 150 26.18 39.43 38.17
CA VAL A 150 27.63 39.63 38.30
C VAL A 150 27.96 41.12 38.45
N ASN A 151 27.25 42.00 37.75
CA ASN A 151 27.47 43.44 37.87
C ASN A 151 26.97 44.02 39.21
N LYS A 152 25.83 43.56 39.71
CA LYS A 152 25.20 44.11 40.93
C LYS A 152 25.74 43.48 42.21
N TYR A 153 25.88 42.17 42.23
CA TYR A 153 26.24 41.38 43.42
C TYR A 153 27.66 40.81 43.37
N HIS A 154 28.37 40.93 42.24
CA HIS A 154 29.73 40.42 42.06
C HIS A 154 29.87 38.90 42.22
N GLU A 155 28.78 38.15 42.00
CA GLU A 155 28.75 36.69 42.06
C GLU A 155 28.27 36.10 40.74
N ASP A 156 28.93 35.02 40.28
CA ASP A 156 28.46 34.22 39.14
C ASP A 156 27.32 33.30 39.59
N CYS A 157 26.15 33.54 39.01
CA CYS A 157 24.91 32.84 39.31
C CYS A 157 24.50 31.89 38.17
N SER A 158 25.38 31.62 37.19
CA SER A 158 25.08 30.81 36.01
C SER A 158 24.46 29.44 36.35
N THR A 159 25.08 28.72 37.29
CA THR A 159 24.62 27.39 37.74
C THR A 159 23.27 27.44 38.48
N TRP A 160 23.06 28.48 39.28
CA TRP A 160 21.81 28.68 40.00
C TRP A 160 20.69 29.09 39.04
N LEU A 161 20.94 30.02 38.11
CA LEU A 161 19.96 30.42 37.11
C LEU A 161 19.58 29.25 36.21
N CYS A 162 20.49 28.30 35.90
CA CYS A 162 20.18 27.07 35.16
C CYS A 162 19.24 26.11 35.89
N SER A 163 19.15 26.14 37.23
CA SER A 163 18.25 25.27 37.98
C SER A 163 16.83 25.82 38.14
N LEU A 164 16.60 27.08 37.75
CA LEU A 164 15.31 27.75 37.86
C LEU A 164 14.38 27.47 36.67
N THR A 165 13.08 27.47 36.93
CA THR A 165 12.01 27.47 35.91
C THR A 165 11.87 28.85 35.25
N THR A 166 11.17 28.94 34.12
CA THR A 166 10.95 30.21 33.40
C THR A 166 10.21 31.23 34.28
N GLU A 167 9.17 30.80 34.99
CA GLU A 167 8.41 31.65 35.92
C GLU A 167 9.29 32.18 37.06
N GLN A 168 10.23 31.36 37.55
CA GLN A 168 11.19 31.78 38.55
C GLN A 168 12.21 32.78 37.99
N LEU A 169 12.60 32.68 36.71
CA LEU A 169 13.48 33.66 36.07
C LEU A 169 12.80 35.02 35.93
N ASP A 170 11.51 35.06 35.59
CA ASP A 170 10.72 36.29 35.56
C ASP A 170 10.68 36.96 36.95
N LEU A 171 10.46 36.16 38.01
CA LEU A 171 10.51 36.66 39.40
C LEU A 171 11.90 37.18 39.77
N VAL A 172 12.96 36.46 39.40
CA VAL A 172 14.34 36.92 39.60
C VAL A 172 14.56 38.27 38.92
N SER A 173 14.10 38.44 37.68
CA SER A 173 14.23 39.69 36.92
C SER A 173 13.58 40.88 37.64
N ASN A 174 12.40 40.68 38.22
CA ASN A 174 11.70 41.70 39.00
C ASN A 174 12.42 42.01 40.32
N LEU A 175 12.82 40.97 41.06
CA LEU A 175 13.47 41.10 42.38
C LEU A 175 14.88 41.68 42.29
N LEU A 176 15.54 41.55 41.14
CA LEU A 176 16.86 42.11 40.89
C LEU A 176 16.90 43.63 41.15
N PHE A 177 15.82 44.35 40.90
CA PHE A 177 15.76 45.80 41.09
C PHE A 177 15.42 46.21 42.52
N THR A 178 14.81 45.32 43.31
CA THR A 178 14.32 45.63 44.66
C THR A 178 15.23 45.12 45.77
N CYS A 179 15.95 44.02 45.56
CA CYS A 179 16.81 43.42 46.58
C CYS A 179 18.21 44.02 46.57
N ASP A 180 18.74 44.34 47.76
CA ASP A 180 20.08 44.93 47.91
C ASP A 180 21.18 43.86 47.98
N THR A 181 20.83 42.63 48.34
CA THR A 181 21.78 41.50 48.43
C THR A 181 21.26 40.26 47.70
N LEU A 182 22.20 39.40 47.26
CA LEU A 182 21.84 38.14 46.59
C LEU A 182 21.10 37.17 47.51
N GLN A 183 21.41 37.17 48.81
CA GLN A 183 20.74 36.31 49.79
C GLN A 183 19.27 36.72 50.01
N GLU A 184 19.00 38.03 50.06
CA GLU A 184 17.63 38.54 50.14
C GLU A 184 16.80 38.11 48.92
N LEU A 185 17.37 38.22 47.72
CA LEU A 185 16.72 37.79 46.48
C LEU A 185 16.43 36.28 46.49
N LYS A 186 17.41 35.45 46.89
CA LYS A 186 17.25 33.98 46.98
C LYS A 186 16.17 33.58 47.99
N ASN A 187 16.11 34.26 49.14
CA ASN A 187 15.11 33.99 50.17
C ASN A 187 13.70 34.36 49.69
N GLN A 188 13.52 35.55 49.08
CA GLN A 188 12.21 35.96 48.55
C GLN A 188 11.74 35.08 47.40
N LEU A 189 12.65 34.45 46.65
CA LEU A 189 12.29 33.46 45.63
C LEU A 189 11.75 32.15 46.21
N ILE A 190 12.20 31.76 47.41
CA ILE A 190 11.76 30.55 48.12
C ILE A 190 10.40 30.79 48.80
N ASP A 191 10.18 32.00 49.31
CA ASP A 191 8.96 32.38 50.02
C ASP A 191 7.77 32.65 49.07
N ASN A 192 8.01 32.95 47.79
CA ASN A 192 6.98 33.13 46.75
C ASN A 192 6.60 31.83 46.01
N LYS A 193 6.70 30.67 46.68
CA LYS A 193 6.29 29.37 46.12
C LYS A 193 4.79 29.13 46.16
#